data_AF-A0A6P4C5R4-F1
#
_entry.id   AF-A0A6P4C5R4-F1
#
_cell.length_a   1.000
_cell.length_b   1.000
_cell.length_c   1.000
_cell.angle_alpha   90.00
_cell.angle_beta   90.00
_cell.angle_gamma   90.00
#
_symmetry.space_group_name_H-M   'P 1'
#
loop_
_entity.id
_entity.type
_entity.pdbx_description
1 polymer ?
#
loop_
_entity_poly.entity_id
_entity_poly.type
_entity_poly.pdbx_seq_one_letter_code
_entity_poly.pdbx_strand_id
1 'polypeptide(L)'
;MSTKEGLVTTDRNNLDPAAAPFAKNPRDLEGLTEGASIIEVVKKVRPHVLLGLSGVGGIFNEEVLKAMKESVSTKPAIFAMSSPTMNAECTAIDAFKHAGGDIVFGSGSPFENVDLDNEKVGHVNQANNMYLFLGIGLGSLLSGARLITDGMLQAAAECLASYMLEEDIAKGILYPSIDSIRNVTAEVGAAVLRAAVEENLAEGHGDVGPKELGRRHGMAKISSETDICRNLSVGGEYGRDFVPADTGNGDPFIIRDGIGIKVLVPWGPV
;
A
#
# COMPACT_ATOMS: atom_id res chain seq x y z
N MET A 1 -4.16 -7.26 -13.98
CA MET A 1 -4.39 -8.17 -12.86
C MET A 1 -4.47 -9.58 -13.41
N SER A 2 -3.90 -10.55 -12.69
CA SER A 2 -3.98 -11.98 -13.04
C SER A 2 -4.57 -12.74 -11.87
N THR A 3 -5.25 -13.87 -12.09
CA THR A 3 -5.71 -14.74 -10.99
C THR A 3 -5.13 -16.14 -11.10
N LYS A 4 -5.63 -17.08 -10.28
CA LYS A 4 -5.36 -18.52 -10.43
C LYS A 4 -5.64 -19.04 -11.84
N GLU A 5 -6.55 -18.39 -12.57
CA GLU A 5 -6.91 -18.71 -13.96
C GLU A 5 -6.06 -17.97 -14.99
N GLY A 6 -5.08 -17.15 -14.55
CA GLY A 6 -4.23 -16.32 -15.40
C GLY A 6 -4.76 -14.90 -15.60
N LEU A 7 -4.23 -14.20 -16.61
CA LEU A 7 -4.58 -12.81 -16.95
C LEU A 7 -6.09 -12.60 -17.03
N VAL A 8 -6.58 -11.57 -16.34
CA VAL A 8 -8.00 -11.18 -16.36
C VAL A 8 -8.24 -10.20 -17.51
N THR A 9 -9.12 -10.58 -18.43
CA THR A 9 -9.56 -9.72 -19.54
C THR A 9 -11.08 -9.52 -19.53
N THR A 10 -11.56 -8.61 -20.39
CA THR A 10 -13.00 -8.38 -20.57
C THR A 10 -13.74 -9.59 -21.15
N ASP A 11 -13.02 -10.59 -21.66
CA ASP A 11 -13.59 -11.82 -22.21
C ASP A 11 -13.84 -12.89 -21.13
N ARG A 12 -13.42 -12.65 -19.88
CA ARG A 12 -13.60 -13.59 -18.77
C ARG A 12 -15.09 -13.80 -18.46
N ASN A 13 -15.51 -15.06 -18.52
CA ASN A 13 -16.82 -15.47 -18.01
C ASN A 13 -16.85 -15.41 -16.48
N ASN A 14 -17.99 -15.01 -15.89
CA ASN A 14 -18.18 -14.91 -14.44
C ASN A 14 -17.12 -14.03 -13.73
N LEU A 15 -16.76 -12.92 -14.37
CA LEU A 15 -15.82 -11.95 -13.81
C LEU A 15 -16.37 -11.38 -12.48
N ASP A 16 -15.56 -11.50 -11.42
CA ASP A 16 -15.86 -10.87 -10.13
C ASP A 16 -16.08 -9.36 -10.34
N PRO A 17 -17.20 -8.78 -9.85
CA PRO A 17 -17.46 -7.34 -9.95
C PRO A 17 -16.30 -6.48 -9.42
N ALA A 18 -15.60 -6.92 -8.37
CA ALA A 18 -14.44 -6.21 -7.83
C ALA A 18 -13.22 -6.25 -8.77
N ALA A 19 -13.12 -7.30 -9.59
CA ALA A 19 -12.07 -7.49 -10.60
C ALA A 19 -12.37 -6.73 -11.91
N ALA A 20 -13.64 -6.46 -12.20
CA ALA A 20 -14.09 -5.90 -13.47
C ALA A 20 -13.38 -4.58 -13.87
N PRO A 21 -13.16 -3.61 -12.96
CA PRO A 21 -12.44 -2.38 -13.30
C PRO A 21 -10.99 -2.60 -13.76
N PHE A 22 -10.38 -3.74 -13.41
CA PHE A 22 -8.99 -4.06 -13.70
C PHE A 22 -8.81 -5.01 -14.89
N ALA A 23 -9.92 -5.54 -15.42
CA ALA A 23 -9.92 -6.38 -16.60
C ALA A 23 -9.40 -5.61 -17.82
N LYS A 24 -8.46 -6.21 -18.54
CA LYS A 24 -7.88 -5.59 -19.74
C LYS A 24 -8.64 -5.99 -20.98
N ASN A 25 -8.79 -5.07 -21.93
CA ASN A 25 -9.32 -5.43 -23.23
C ASN A 25 -8.24 -6.20 -24.00
N PRO A 26 -8.49 -7.44 -24.47
CA PRO A 26 -7.49 -8.23 -25.21
C PRO A 26 -6.91 -7.51 -26.44
N ARG A 27 -7.68 -6.62 -27.05
CA ARG A 27 -7.24 -5.82 -28.21
C ARG A 27 -6.09 -4.88 -27.87
N ASP A 28 -5.99 -4.45 -26.62
CA ASP A 28 -4.94 -3.54 -26.14
C ASP A 28 -3.68 -4.29 -25.68
N LEU A 29 -3.70 -5.62 -25.69
CA LEU A 29 -2.67 -6.46 -25.09
C LEU A 29 -1.78 -7.20 -26.11
N GLU A 30 -1.83 -6.79 -27.38
CA GLU A 30 -0.96 -7.24 -28.47
C GLU A 30 -0.62 -8.75 -28.43
N GLY A 31 -1.66 -9.59 -28.39
CA GLY A 31 -1.53 -11.06 -28.45
C GLY A 31 -1.57 -11.79 -27.11
N LEU A 32 -1.62 -11.10 -25.96
CA LEU A 32 -2.07 -11.75 -24.73
C LEU A 32 -3.57 -12.01 -24.79
N THR A 33 -3.96 -13.15 -24.25
CA THR A 33 -5.36 -13.58 -24.19
C THR A 33 -5.77 -13.84 -22.76
N GLU A 34 -7.09 -13.99 -22.58
CA GLU A 34 -7.70 -14.45 -21.35
C GLU A 34 -6.98 -15.70 -20.80
N GLY A 35 -6.57 -15.64 -19.54
CA GLY A 35 -5.89 -16.74 -18.87
C GLY A 35 -4.40 -16.92 -19.20
N ALA A 36 -3.77 -15.96 -19.89
CA ALA A 36 -2.31 -15.98 -20.09
C ALA A 36 -1.57 -16.09 -18.74
N SER A 37 -0.50 -16.89 -18.73
CA SER A 37 0.31 -17.14 -17.55
C SER A 37 1.06 -15.88 -17.08
N ILE A 38 1.45 -15.83 -15.81
CA ILE A 38 2.16 -14.68 -15.25
C ILE A 38 3.46 -14.36 -16.02
N ILE A 39 4.19 -15.39 -16.46
CA ILE A 39 5.44 -15.22 -17.22
C ILE A 39 5.19 -14.58 -18.59
N GLU A 40 4.12 -14.98 -19.29
CA GLU A 40 3.73 -14.37 -20.56
C GLU A 40 3.34 -12.91 -20.37
N VAL A 41 2.56 -12.62 -19.33
CA VAL A 41 2.14 -11.26 -19.00
C VAL A 41 3.36 -10.38 -18.66
N VAL A 42 4.27 -10.85 -17.81
CA VAL A 42 5.48 -10.09 -17.43
C VAL A 42 6.35 -9.81 -18.66
N LYS A 43 6.64 -10.82 -19.48
CA LYS A 43 7.46 -10.66 -20.70
C LYS A 43 6.85 -9.67 -21.68
N LYS A 44 5.53 -9.67 -21.83
CA LYS A 44 4.85 -8.79 -22.79
C LYS A 44 4.66 -7.38 -22.24
N VAL A 45 4.13 -7.25 -21.02
CA VAL A 45 3.81 -5.95 -20.40
C VAL A 45 5.08 -5.21 -20.01
N ARG A 46 6.13 -5.95 -19.61
CA ARG A 46 7.40 -5.45 -19.05
C ARG A 46 7.13 -4.45 -17.92
N PRO A 47 6.46 -4.89 -16.83
CA PRO A 47 5.87 -4.00 -15.84
C PRO A 47 6.93 -3.25 -15.03
N HIS A 48 6.57 -2.07 -14.53
CA HIS A 48 7.42 -1.29 -13.62
C HIS A 48 7.37 -1.88 -12.21
N VAL A 49 6.20 -2.39 -11.81
CA VAL A 49 5.95 -2.97 -10.49
C VAL A 49 5.28 -4.33 -10.66
N LEU A 50 5.78 -5.34 -9.97
CA LEU A 50 5.18 -6.66 -9.81
C LEU A 50 4.79 -6.84 -8.34
N LEU A 51 3.49 -6.92 -8.05
CA LEU A 51 2.93 -6.92 -6.69
C LEU A 51 2.15 -8.20 -6.43
N GLY A 52 2.73 -9.15 -5.70
CA GLY A 52 2.12 -10.42 -5.32
C GLY A 52 1.19 -10.29 -4.12
N LEU A 53 -0.06 -10.75 -4.28
CA LEU A 53 -1.09 -10.80 -3.24
C LEU A 53 -1.87 -12.13 -3.31
N SER A 54 -1.21 -13.23 -3.71
CA SER A 54 -1.91 -14.47 -4.08
C SER A 54 -1.95 -15.54 -2.98
N GLY A 55 -1.09 -15.43 -1.95
CA GLY A 55 -0.87 -16.50 -0.97
C GLY A 55 -0.12 -17.72 -1.52
N VAL A 56 0.31 -17.69 -2.79
CA VAL A 56 0.95 -18.83 -3.47
C VAL A 56 2.47 -18.66 -3.44
N GLY A 57 3.11 -19.39 -2.53
CA GLY A 57 4.56 -19.39 -2.38
C GLY A 57 5.30 -19.78 -3.66
N GLY A 58 6.36 -19.03 -3.99
CA GLY A 58 7.24 -19.33 -5.12
C GLY A 58 6.65 -19.06 -6.52
N ILE A 59 5.49 -18.40 -6.63
CA ILE A 59 4.88 -18.04 -7.92
C ILE A 59 5.74 -17.07 -8.73
N PHE A 60 6.57 -16.25 -8.09
CA PHE A 60 7.61 -15.45 -8.74
C PHE A 60 8.89 -16.28 -8.83
N ASN A 61 8.83 -17.34 -9.64
CA ASN A 61 9.95 -18.24 -9.87
C ASN A 61 11.09 -17.56 -10.66
N GLU A 62 12.21 -18.27 -10.84
CA GLU A 62 13.38 -17.77 -11.57
C GLU A 62 13.06 -17.20 -12.95
N GLU A 63 12.15 -17.81 -13.71
CA GLU A 63 11.79 -17.34 -15.05
C GLU A 63 11.06 -15.99 -14.99
N VAL A 64 10.14 -15.83 -14.04
CA VAL A 64 9.40 -14.58 -13.81
C VAL A 64 10.35 -13.48 -13.35
N LEU A 65 11.24 -13.78 -12.42
CA LEU A 65 12.22 -12.83 -11.89
C LEU A 65 13.24 -12.42 -12.97
N LYS A 66 13.71 -13.35 -13.80
CA LYS A 66 14.54 -13.01 -14.97
C LYS A 66 13.77 -12.14 -15.95
N ALA A 67 12.49 -12.41 -16.20
CA ALA A 67 11.68 -11.57 -17.09
C ALA A 67 11.50 -10.14 -16.55
N MET A 68 11.51 -9.95 -15.23
CA MET A 68 11.50 -8.61 -14.62
C MET A 68 12.75 -7.77 -14.93
N LYS A 69 13.89 -8.38 -15.28
CA LYS A 69 15.08 -7.64 -15.77
C LYS A 69 14.80 -6.85 -17.05
N GLU A 70 13.87 -7.36 -17.86
CA GLU A 70 13.47 -6.74 -19.13
C GLU A 70 12.36 -5.68 -18.94
N SER A 71 12.11 -5.26 -17.69
CA SER A 71 11.20 -4.16 -17.39
C SER A 71 11.57 -2.90 -18.18
N VAL A 72 10.56 -2.08 -18.48
CA VAL A 72 10.81 -0.72 -19.01
C VAL A 72 11.30 0.25 -17.94
N SER A 73 11.21 -0.11 -16.66
CA SER A 73 11.73 0.68 -15.55
C SER A 73 13.24 0.48 -15.40
N THR A 74 13.98 1.55 -15.15
CA THR A 74 15.39 1.48 -14.73
C THR A 74 15.55 0.91 -13.32
N LYS A 75 14.48 0.93 -12.52
CA LYS A 75 14.45 0.42 -11.15
C LYS A 75 13.13 -0.33 -10.90
N PRO A 76 12.97 -1.56 -11.44
CA PRO A 76 11.71 -2.28 -11.31
C PRO A 76 11.47 -2.69 -9.86
N ALA A 77 10.21 -2.64 -9.43
CA ALA A 77 9.83 -3.01 -8.08
C ALA A 77 9.14 -4.38 -8.03
N ILE A 78 9.53 -5.22 -7.07
CA ILE A 78 8.96 -6.54 -6.83
C ILE A 78 8.50 -6.59 -5.37
N PHE A 79 7.20 -6.80 -5.16
CA PHE A 79 6.59 -6.89 -3.84
C PHE A 79 6.02 -8.30 -3.64
N ALA A 80 6.58 -9.05 -2.70
CA ALA A 80 6.10 -10.37 -2.28
C ALA A 80 5.32 -10.23 -0.96
N MET A 81 4.04 -9.87 -1.04
CA MET A 81 3.28 -9.43 0.15
C MET A 81 2.67 -10.57 0.94
N SER A 82 2.66 -11.79 0.40
CA SER A 82 2.01 -12.92 1.04
C SER A 82 2.71 -13.33 2.34
N SER A 83 1.90 -13.71 3.32
CA SER A 83 2.36 -14.17 4.63
C SER A 83 1.72 -15.53 4.98
N PRO A 84 2.36 -16.36 5.84
CA PRO A 84 3.72 -16.21 6.40
C PRO A 84 4.82 -16.39 5.32
N THR A 85 6.10 -16.30 5.68
CA THR A 85 7.25 -16.31 4.75
C THR A 85 7.24 -17.45 3.72
N MET A 86 6.71 -18.63 4.09
CA MET A 86 6.57 -19.79 3.20
C MET A 86 5.62 -19.53 2.01
N ASN A 87 4.69 -18.58 2.15
CA ASN A 87 3.72 -18.20 1.13
C ASN A 87 4.16 -16.97 0.33
N ALA A 88 5.31 -16.37 0.66
CA ALA A 88 5.85 -15.26 -0.11
C ALA A 88 6.08 -15.67 -1.56
N GLU A 89 5.70 -14.81 -2.48
CA GLU A 89 5.74 -15.09 -3.91
C GLU A 89 7.17 -15.40 -4.41
N CYS A 90 8.18 -14.81 -3.77
CA CYS A 90 9.59 -15.20 -3.84
C CYS A 90 10.33 -14.79 -2.57
N THR A 91 11.56 -15.31 -2.40
CA THR A 91 12.47 -14.82 -1.37
C THR A 91 13.20 -13.55 -1.86
N ALA A 92 13.68 -12.73 -0.92
CA ALA A 92 14.53 -11.58 -1.25
C ALA A 92 15.80 -12.01 -2.01
N ILE A 93 16.43 -13.13 -1.59
CA ILE A 93 17.63 -13.68 -2.23
C ILE A 93 17.36 -14.01 -3.69
N ASP A 94 16.27 -14.72 -3.97
CA ASP A 94 15.92 -15.09 -5.35
C ASP A 94 15.62 -13.84 -6.19
N ALA A 95 14.89 -12.87 -5.62
CA ALA A 95 14.58 -11.63 -6.30
C ALA A 95 15.85 -10.88 -6.74
N PHE A 96 16.77 -10.59 -5.82
CA PHE A 96 18.00 -9.88 -6.16
C PHE A 96 18.92 -10.69 -7.08
N LYS A 97 19.01 -12.01 -6.89
CA LYS A 97 19.82 -12.90 -7.73
C LYS A 97 19.31 -12.94 -9.17
N HIS A 98 18.00 -13.10 -9.37
CA HIS A 98 17.41 -13.37 -10.68
C HIS A 98 16.89 -12.12 -11.39
N ALA A 99 16.38 -11.13 -10.65
CA ALA A 99 15.90 -9.85 -11.19
C ALA A 99 16.95 -8.72 -11.14
N GLY A 100 18.06 -8.89 -10.40
CA GLY A 100 19.22 -8.00 -10.41
C GLY A 100 19.34 -7.12 -9.16
N GLY A 101 20.48 -6.45 -9.01
CA GLY A 101 20.79 -5.64 -7.82
C GLY A 101 20.09 -4.27 -7.78
N ASP A 102 19.67 -3.75 -8.93
CA ASP A 102 19.04 -2.43 -9.04
C ASP A 102 17.51 -2.47 -8.89
N ILE A 103 16.93 -3.58 -8.40
CA ILE A 103 15.49 -3.66 -8.13
C ILE A 103 15.13 -2.96 -6.84
N VAL A 104 13.84 -2.63 -6.67
CA VAL A 104 13.26 -2.36 -5.36
C VAL A 104 12.53 -3.61 -4.89
N PHE A 105 12.88 -4.14 -3.71
CA PHE A 105 12.21 -5.30 -3.16
C PHE A 105 11.39 -4.93 -1.92
N GLY A 106 10.13 -5.36 -1.90
CA GLY A 106 9.23 -5.24 -0.76
C GLY A 106 8.63 -6.59 -0.38
N SER A 107 8.31 -6.77 0.90
CA SER A 107 7.70 -7.99 1.39
C SER A 107 6.73 -7.71 2.55
N GLY A 108 5.67 -8.50 2.64
CA GLY A 108 4.77 -8.52 3.80
C GLY A 108 5.33 -9.35 4.96
N SER A 109 6.20 -10.32 4.65
CA SER A 109 6.90 -11.16 5.62
C SER A 109 8.32 -10.63 5.90
N PRO A 110 8.89 -10.87 7.09
CA PRO A 110 10.23 -10.41 7.41
C PRO A 110 11.30 -11.19 6.64
N PHE A 111 12.21 -10.46 5.98
CA PHE A 111 13.45 -10.98 5.41
C PHE A 111 14.62 -10.07 5.80
N GLU A 112 15.82 -10.62 5.82
CA GLU A 112 17.06 -9.86 5.97
C GLU A 112 17.45 -9.18 4.65
N ASN A 113 18.23 -8.11 4.73
CA ASN A 113 18.86 -7.51 3.56
C ASN A 113 19.80 -8.52 2.88
N VAL A 114 20.00 -8.36 1.57
CA VAL A 114 20.82 -9.28 0.77
C VAL A 114 22.12 -8.60 0.40
N ASP A 115 23.26 -9.21 0.74
CA ASP A 115 24.56 -8.76 0.25
C ASP A 115 24.67 -9.03 -1.26
N LEU A 116 24.97 -7.98 -2.02
CA LEU A 116 25.15 -8.01 -3.46
C LEU A 116 26.64 -7.88 -3.81
N ASP A 117 26.96 -8.12 -5.09
CA ASP A 117 28.31 -7.92 -5.60
C ASP A 117 28.81 -6.47 -5.38
N ASN A 118 30.12 -6.31 -5.20
CA ASN A 118 30.80 -5.03 -4.94
C ASN A 118 30.36 -4.31 -3.65
N GLU A 119 30.14 -5.07 -2.57
CA GLU A 119 29.80 -4.54 -1.24
C GLU A 119 28.50 -3.71 -1.20
N LYS A 120 27.64 -3.89 -2.22
CA LYS A 120 26.31 -3.28 -2.26
C LYS A 120 25.34 -4.09 -1.42
N VAL A 121 24.32 -3.43 -0.89
CA VAL A 121 23.25 -4.07 -0.12
C VAL A 121 21.92 -3.92 -0.86
N GLY A 122 21.26 -5.05 -1.10
CA GLY A 122 19.89 -5.12 -1.54
C GLY A 122 18.95 -4.95 -0.35
N HIS A 123 18.37 -3.77 -0.22
CA HIS A 123 17.49 -3.44 0.90
C HIS A 123 16.12 -4.11 0.75
N VAL A 124 15.69 -4.81 1.80
CA VAL A 124 14.36 -5.41 1.90
C VAL A 124 13.43 -4.44 2.63
N ASN A 125 12.36 -4.06 1.95
CA ASN A 125 11.33 -3.20 2.53
C ASN A 125 10.20 -4.03 3.15
N GLN A 126 10.01 -3.93 4.46
CA GLN A 126 8.83 -4.53 5.10
C GLN A 126 7.62 -3.63 4.92
N ALA A 127 6.80 -3.96 3.93
CA ALA A 127 5.59 -3.25 3.58
C ALA A 127 4.45 -3.67 4.53
N ASN A 128 4.49 -3.14 5.75
CA ASN A 128 3.59 -3.52 6.84
C ASN A 128 2.51 -2.45 7.08
N ASN A 129 1.27 -2.89 7.26
CA ASN A 129 0.13 -2.02 7.57
C ASN A 129 0.31 -1.20 8.85
N MET A 130 1.23 -1.59 9.75
CA MET A 130 1.55 -0.88 11.00
C MET A 130 1.86 0.61 10.80
N TYR A 131 2.46 0.99 9.67
CA TYR A 131 2.73 2.40 9.37
C TYR A 131 1.47 3.24 9.14
N LEU A 132 0.34 2.62 8.80
CA LEU A 132 -0.90 3.31 8.45
C LEU A 132 -2.01 3.11 9.47
N PHE A 133 -2.29 1.88 9.91
CA PHE A 133 -3.52 1.60 10.68
C PHE A 133 -3.58 2.36 12.01
N LEU A 134 -2.42 2.56 12.67
CA LEU A 134 -2.35 3.30 13.93
C LEU A 134 -2.65 4.78 13.73
N GLY A 135 -2.07 5.38 12.68
CA GLY A 135 -2.31 6.79 12.35
C GLY A 135 -3.74 7.01 11.89
N ILE A 136 -4.27 6.15 11.01
CA ILE A 136 -5.67 6.21 10.56
C ILE A 136 -6.63 6.12 11.75
N GLY A 137 -6.42 5.16 12.66
CA GLY A 137 -7.22 5.03 13.88
C GLY A 137 -7.14 6.28 14.76
N LEU A 138 -5.94 6.81 14.99
CA LEU A 138 -5.73 8.01 15.79
C LEU A 138 -6.42 9.24 15.18
N GLY A 139 -6.25 9.49 13.89
CA GLY A 139 -6.86 10.62 13.19
C GLY A 139 -8.39 10.54 13.14
N SER A 140 -8.92 9.34 12.93
CA SER A 140 -10.37 9.09 12.95
C SER A 140 -10.96 9.32 14.34
N LEU A 141 -10.30 8.82 15.38
CA LEU A 141 -10.72 9.02 16.77
C LEU A 141 -10.73 10.51 17.16
N LEU A 142 -9.64 11.23 16.88
CA LEU A 142 -9.48 12.64 17.25
C LEU A 142 -10.39 13.57 16.47
N SER A 143 -10.71 13.24 15.21
CA SER A 143 -11.67 14.02 14.40
C SER A 143 -13.12 13.75 14.80
N GLY A 144 -13.41 12.63 15.47
CA GLY A 144 -14.78 12.16 15.70
C GLY A 144 -15.45 11.65 14.42
N ALA A 145 -14.70 11.42 13.34
CA ALA A 145 -15.26 10.95 12.09
C ALA A 145 -15.89 9.57 12.25
N ARG A 146 -17.13 9.43 11.78
CA ARG A 146 -17.87 8.16 11.83
C ARG A 146 -17.57 7.23 10.65
N LEU A 147 -16.93 7.77 9.63
CA LEU A 147 -16.57 7.09 8.40
C LEU A 147 -15.10 7.39 8.08
N ILE A 148 -14.40 6.39 7.54
CA ILE A 148 -13.06 6.56 6.96
C ILE A 148 -13.24 6.54 5.45
N THR A 149 -12.87 7.62 4.79
CA THR A 149 -13.00 7.78 3.33
C THR A 149 -11.72 7.44 2.59
N ASP A 150 -11.83 7.27 1.28
CA ASP A 150 -10.68 7.10 0.39
C ASP A 150 -9.73 8.28 0.45
N GLY A 151 -10.23 9.51 0.60
CA GLY A 151 -9.40 10.71 0.76
C GLY A 151 -8.59 10.69 2.06
N MET A 152 -9.18 10.22 3.16
CA MET A 152 -8.45 9.98 4.42
C MET A 152 -7.36 8.91 4.27
N LEU A 153 -7.64 7.81 3.56
CA LEU A 153 -6.66 6.75 3.30
C LEU A 153 -5.52 7.24 2.38
N GLN A 154 -5.85 8.03 1.36
CA GLN A 154 -4.88 8.65 0.46
C GLN A 154 -3.96 9.62 1.23
N ALA A 155 -4.54 10.49 2.06
CA ALA A 155 -3.77 11.41 2.89
C ALA A 155 -2.81 10.68 3.85
N ALA A 156 -3.22 9.53 4.38
CA ALA A 156 -2.36 8.68 5.20
C ALA A 156 -1.17 8.13 4.40
N ALA A 157 -1.42 7.62 3.20
CA ALA A 157 -0.39 7.04 2.32
C ALA A 157 0.61 8.10 1.82
N GLU A 158 0.12 9.27 1.39
CA GLU A 158 0.96 10.40 0.97
C GLU A 158 1.81 10.93 2.12
N CYS A 159 1.24 11.03 3.32
CA CYS A 159 1.98 11.42 4.52
C CYS A 159 3.11 10.44 4.82
N LEU A 160 2.86 9.12 4.77
CA LEU A 160 3.90 8.11 4.95
C LEU A 160 5.00 8.23 3.89
N ALA A 161 4.64 8.41 2.62
CA ALA A 161 5.60 8.56 1.54
C ALA A 161 6.51 9.80 1.73
N SER A 162 6.00 10.87 2.32
CA SER A 162 6.74 12.11 2.57
C SER A 162 7.87 11.98 3.61
N TYR A 163 7.91 10.89 4.38
CA TYR A 163 9.00 10.59 5.30
C TYR A 163 10.28 10.13 4.60
N MET A 164 10.17 9.69 3.35
CA MET A 164 11.29 9.11 2.63
C MET A 164 12.15 10.18 2.00
N LEU A 165 13.46 10.11 2.26
CA LEU A 165 14.44 10.97 1.62
C LEU A 165 14.76 10.44 0.21
N GLU A 166 15.04 11.34 -0.73
CA GLU A 166 15.43 10.95 -2.10
C GLU A 166 16.65 10.03 -2.11
N GLU A 167 17.58 10.20 -1.17
CA GLU A 167 18.77 9.35 -1.02
C GLU A 167 18.43 7.91 -0.59
N ASP A 168 17.40 7.74 0.23
CA ASP A 168 16.93 6.43 0.67
C ASP A 168 16.18 5.72 -0.47
N ILE A 169 15.33 6.47 -1.17
CA ILE A 169 14.64 5.98 -2.37
C ILE A 169 15.65 5.57 -3.45
N ALA A 170 16.72 6.35 -3.64
CA ALA A 170 17.81 6.04 -4.56
C ALA A 170 18.54 4.74 -4.19
N LYS A 171 18.62 4.38 -2.90
CA LYS A 171 19.11 3.08 -2.41
C LYS A 171 18.07 1.95 -2.47
N GLY A 172 16.81 2.28 -2.77
CA GLY A 172 15.71 1.32 -2.87
C GLY A 172 15.01 1.08 -1.54
N ILE A 173 15.15 2.00 -0.58
CA ILE A 173 14.46 1.99 0.70
C ILE A 173 13.19 2.83 0.53
N LEU A 174 12.04 2.25 0.88
CA LEU A 174 10.70 2.82 0.68
C LEU A 174 9.93 3.05 1.99
N TYR A 175 10.41 2.50 3.10
CA TYR A 175 9.76 2.62 4.40
C TYR A 175 10.71 3.23 5.42
N PRO A 176 10.22 4.07 6.34
CA PRO A 176 11.03 4.64 7.39
C PRO A 176 11.46 3.56 8.38
N SER A 177 12.47 3.86 9.20
CA SER A 177 12.87 2.98 10.31
C SER A 177 11.70 2.77 11.28
N ILE A 178 11.57 1.54 11.80
CA ILE A 178 10.60 1.19 12.83
C ILE A 178 10.78 2.02 14.11
N ASP A 179 12.00 2.50 14.39
CA ASP A 179 12.26 3.37 15.54
C ASP A 179 11.49 4.70 15.46
N SER A 180 11.13 5.11 14.24
CA SER A 180 10.35 6.32 13.98
C SER A 180 8.83 6.09 14.01
N ILE A 181 8.36 4.87 14.30
CA ILE A 181 6.94 4.49 14.17
C ILE A 181 5.99 5.38 14.96
N ARG A 182 6.40 5.84 16.15
CA ARG A 182 5.58 6.75 16.98
C ARG A 182 5.39 8.10 16.30
N ASN A 183 6.46 8.67 15.77
CA ASN A 183 6.40 9.95 15.06
C ASN A 183 5.59 9.81 13.76
N VAL A 184 5.82 8.73 13.00
CA VAL A 184 5.05 8.43 11.79
C VAL A 184 3.56 8.30 12.11
N THR A 185 3.20 7.57 13.18
CA THR A 185 1.81 7.42 13.62
C THR A 185 1.15 8.76 13.93
N ALA A 186 1.86 9.65 14.64
CA ALA A 186 1.36 10.97 14.99
C ALA A 186 1.08 11.83 13.75
N GLU A 187 2.02 11.89 12.80
CA GLU A 187 1.86 12.70 11.58
C GLU A 187 0.81 12.12 10.64
N VAL A 188 0.77 10.80 10.47
CA VAL A 188 -0.28 10.12 9.69
C VAL A 188 -1.65 10.40 10.31
N GLY A 189 -1.78 10.33 11.64
CA GLY A 189 -3.02 10.68 12.33
C GLY A 189 -3.42 12.15 12.16
N ALA A 190 -2.44 13.07 12.18
CA ALA A 190 -2.69 14.46 11.88
C ALA A 190 -3.13 14.69 10.43
N ALA A 191 -2.56 13.96 9.46
CA ALA A 191 -2.97 14.04 8.06
C ALA A 191 -4.40 13.53 7.84
N VAL A 192 -4.74 12.39 8.45
CA VAL A 192 -6.08 11.81 8.40
C VAL A 192 -7.12 12.73 9.05
N LEU A 193 -6.81 13.35 10.20
CA LEU A 193 -7.68 14.34 10.82
C LEU A 193 -7.90 15.55 9.90
N ARG A 194 -6.84 16.05 9.27
CA ARG A 194 -6.95 17.17 8.33
C ARG A 194 -7.87 16.83 7.16
N ALA A 195 -7.71 15.64 6.56
CA ALA A 195 -8.58 15.17 5.49
C ALA A 195 -10.05 15.07 5.96
N ALA A 196 -10.30 14.51 7.15
CA ALA A 196 -11.66 14.45 7.72
C ALA A 196 -12.30 15.84 7.92
N VAL A 197 -11.51 16.85 8.31
CA VAL A 197 -11.98 18.23 8.43
C VAL A 197 -12.30 18.82 7.06
N GLU A 198 -11.42 18.65 6.08
CA GLU A 198 -11.59 19.15 4.70
C GLU A 198 -12.81 18.53 4.01
N GLU A 199 -13.06 17.25 4.29
CA GLU A 199 -14.23 16.51 3.78
C GLU A 199 -15.52 16.78 4.59
N ASN A 200 -15.47 17.63 5.62
CA ASN A 200 -16.58 17.96 6.53
C ASN A 200 -17.15 16.74 7.29
N LEU A 201 -16.29 15.77 7.62
CA LEU A 201 -16.63 14.56 8.38
C LEU A 201 -16.23 14.65 9.86
N ALA A 202 -15.46 15.66 10.24
CA ALA A 202 -15.03 15.86 11.63
C ALA A 202 -16.19 16.36 12.51
N GLU A 203 -16.61 15.53 13.47
CA GLU A 203 -17.65 15.84 14.46
C GLU A 203 -17.07 16.40 15.78
N GLY A 204 -15.75 16.28 15.98
CA GLY A 204 -15.08 16.62 17.23
C GLY A 204 -14.98 15.43 18.19
N HIS A 205 -14.09 15.53 19.18
CA HIS A 205 -13.89 14.51 20.21
C HIS A 205 -13.69 15.15 21.58
N GLY A 206 -14.39 14.63 22.61
CA GLY A 206 -14.41 15.24 23.94
C GLY A 206 -14.96 16.66 23.93
N ASP A 207 -14.22 17.61 24.51
CA ASP A 207 -14.60 19.03 24.58
C ASP A 207 -14.30 19.82 23.29
N VAL A 208 -13.59 19.22 22.33
CA VAL A 208 -13.15 19.90 21.10
C VAL A 208 -14.19 19.72 20.01
N GLY A 209 -14.93 20.80 19.70
CA GLY A 209 -15.94 20.81 18.64
C GLY A 209 -15.37 21.04 17.22
N PRO A 210 -16.18 20.81 16.15
CA PRO A 210 -15.75 20.92 14.75
C PRO A 210 -15.14 22.28 14.38
N LYS A 211 -15.68 23.36 14.95
CA LYS A 211 -15.21 24.74 14.70
C LYS A 211 -13.82 25.00 15.27
N GLU A 212 -13.42 24.32 16.34
CA GLU A 212 -12.07 24.45 16.90
C GLU A 212 -11.05 23.66 16.08
N LEU A 213 -11.45 22.49 15.55
CA LEU A 213 -10.64 21.71 14.60
C LEU A 213 -10.34 22.52 13.33
N GLY A 214 -11.37 23.14 12.74
CA GLY A 214 -11.21 23.99 11.55
C GLY A 214 -10.37 25.26 11.77
N ARG A 215 -10.36 25.84 12.99
CA ARG A 215 -9.49 26.99 13.32
C ARG A 215 -8.03 26.58 13.53
N ARG A 216 -7.78 25.37 14.02
CA ARG A 216 -6.43 24.82 14.21
C ARG A 216 -5.78 24.38 12.89
N HIS A 217 -6.55 24.19 11.82
CA HIS A 217 -6.06 23.98 10.45
C HIS A 217 -5.16 25.12 9.94
N GLY A 218 -5.33 26.34 10.49
CA GLY A 218 -4.48 27.50 10.19
C GLY A 218 -3.20 27.61 11.04
N MET A 219 -3.01 26.74 12.04
CA MET A 219 -1.80 26.70 12.85
C MET A 219 -0.93 25.54 12.40
N ALA A 220 0.17 25.91 11.74
CA ALA A 220 1.25 25.01 11.37
C ALA A 220 1.65 24.08 12.53
N LYS A 221 1.84 22.79 12.20
CA LYS A 221 2.47 21.75 13.03
C LYS A 221 1.70 21.36 14.31
N ILE A 222 0.97 20.25 14.24
CA ILE A 222 0.72 19.39 15.42
C ILE A 222 2.05 18.65 15.67
N SER A 223 3.05 19.35 16.20
CA SER A 223 4.45 18.89 16.20
C SER A 223 4.89 18.12 17.44
N SER A 224 3.97 17.65 18.29
CA SER A 224 4.41 16.91 19.47
C SER A 224 3.40 15.87 19.97
N GLU A 225 3.95 14.75 20.48
CA GLU A 225 3.28 13.75 21.32
C GLU A 225 2.52 14.42 22.49
N THR A 226 2.95 15.61 22.92
CA THR A 226 2.31 16.41 23.98
C THR A 226 0.98 17.05 23.55
N ASP A 227 0.84 17.45 22.29
CA ASP A 227 -0.42 18.03 21.77
C ASP A 227 -1.48 16.95 21.54
N ILE A 228 -1.04 15.73 21.20
CA ILE A 228 -1.91 14.53 21.11
C ILE A 228 -2.31 14.08 22.53
N CYS A 229 -1.38 13.96 23.47
CA CYS A 229 -1.64 13.57 24.86
C CYS A 229 -2.50 14.59 25.64
N ARG A 230 -2.38 15.89 25.35
CA ARG A 230 -3.28 16.91 25.93
C ARG A 230 -4.74 16.73 25.49
N ASN A 231 -4.99 16.25 24.27
CA ASN A 231 -6.35 16.00 23.78
C ASN A 231 -6.92 14.66 24.29
N LEU A 232 -6.09 13.71 24.75
CA LEU A 232 -6.51 12.41 25.29
C LEU A 232 -6.85 12.43 26.80
N SER A 233 -6.55 13.53 27.51
CA SER A 233 -6.82 13.65 28.95
C SER A 233 -8.14 14.39 29.22
N VAL A 234 -9.27 13.84 28.78
CA VAL A 234 -10.59 14.26 29.27
C VAL A 234 -11.35 13.03 29.71
N GLY A 235 -11.47 12.88 31.04
CA GLY A 235 -12.17 11.78 31.68
C GLY A 235 -13.68 11.85 31.44
N GLY A 236 -14.30 10.68 31.31
CA GLY A 236 -15.75 10.56 31.27
C GLY A 236 -16.17 9.11 31.03
N GLU A 237 -16.91 8.55 31.99
CA GLU A 237 -17.51 7.22 31.96
C GLU A 237 -18.58 7.05 30.85
N TYR A 238 -19.00 5.79 30.65
CA TYR A 238 -20.12 5.26 29.85
C TYR A 238 -19.77 4.98 28.37
N GLY A 239 -19.98 3.77 27.81
CA GLY A 239 -21.03 2.79 28.09
C GLY A 239 -22.19 3.02 27.12
N ARG A 240 -22.20 2.32 25.97
CA ARG A 240 -23.39 1.90 25.22
C ARG A 240 -23.06 1.02 24.01
N ASP A 241 -23.95 0.07 23.77
CA ASP A 241 -23.87 -1.04 22.83
C ASP A 241 -23.71 -0.62 21.35
N PHE A 242 -22.79 -1.29 20.65
CA PHE A 242 -22.58 -1.19 19.21
C PHE A 242 -23.53 -2.16 18.48
N VAL A 243 -24.37 -1.65 17.59
CA VAL A 243 -25.04 -2.44 16.55
C VAL A 243 -24.32 -2.13 15.23
N PRO A 244 -23.81 -3.13 14.48
CA PRO A 244 -23.11 -2.86 13.24
C PRO A 244 -24.11 -2.40 12.18
N ALA A 245 -23.80 -1.26 11.53
CA ALA A 245 -24.50 -0.81 10.34
C ALA A 245 -23.90 -1.48 9.11
N ASP A 246 -24.79 -2.06 8.32
CA ASP A 246 -24.58 -2.67 7.02
C ASP A 246 -24.05 -1.64 6.01
N THR A 247 -22.79 -1.76 5.58
CA THR A 247 -22.19 -0.85 4.58
C THR A 247 -22.28 -1.49 3.20
N GLY A 248 -23.30 -1.06 2.44
CA GLY A 248 -23.44 -1.36 1.02
C GLY A 248 -22.37 -0.69 0.17
N ASN A 249 -21.84 -1.47 -0.78
CA ASN A 249 -21.01 -1.14 -1.95
C ASN A 249 -19.98 -0.02 -1.79
N GLY A 250 -18.78 -0.39 -1.34
CA GLY A 250 -17.56 0.38 -1.61
C GLY A 250 -17.07 0.10 -3.03
N ASP A 251 -17.01 1.14 -3.87
CA ASP A 251 -16.33 1.08 -5.15
C ASP A 251 -14.81 0.94 -4.93
N PRO A 252 -14.09 0.11 -5.71
CA PRO A 252 -12.67 -0.11 -5.52
C PRO A 252 -11.83 1.11 -5.95
N PHE A 253 -10.83 1.41 -5.13
CA PHE A 253 -9.76 2.40 -5.34
C PHE A 253 -9.13 2.29 -6.75
N ILE A 254 -9.23 3.34 -7.56
CA ILE A 254 -8.53 3.43 -8.85
C ILE A 254 -7.36 4.39 -8.70
N ILE A 255 -6.13 3.86 -8.57
CA ILE A 255 -4.91 4.63 -8.81
C ILE A 255 -4.85 4.93 -10.32
N ARG A 256 -5.43 6.05 -10.73
CA ARG A 256 -5.29 6.61 -12.08
C ARG A 256 -4.20 7.68 -12.03
N ASP A 257 -2.96 7.23 -11.98
CA ASP A 257 -1.86 8.12 -12.24
C ASP A 257 -1.65 8.25 -13.75
N GLY A 258 -1.84 9.47 -14.26
CA GLY A 258 -1.46 9.90 -15.62
C GLY A 258 0.05 9.87 -15.89
N ILE A 259 0.80 9.09 -15.10
CA ILE A 259 2.27 9.01 -15.05
C ILE A 259 2.78 7.80 -15.88
N GLY A 260 1.88 6.93 -16.36
CA GLY A 260 2.25 5.81 -17.24
C GLY A 260 2.89 4.61 -16.52
N ILE A 261 2.76 4.52 -15.20
CA ILE A 261 3.27 3.40 -14.38
C ILE A 261 2.43 2.14 -14.67
N LYS A 262 3.13 1.04 -14.92
CA LYS A 262 2.53 -0.29 -15.18
C LYS A 262 2.72 -1.18 -13.96
N VAL A 263 1.65 -1.39 -13.20
CA VAL A 263 1.62 -2.29 -12.05
C VAL A 263 0.93 -3.61 -12.44
N LEU A 264 1.59 -4.73 -12.17
CA LEU A 264 1.01 -6.06 -12.34
C LEU A 264 0.74 -6.69 -10.98
N VAL A 265 -0.52 -7.07 -10.75
CA VAL A 265 -0.99 -7.69 -9.50
C VAL A 265 -1.55 -9.10 -9.80
N PRO A 266 -0.93 -10.19 -9.34
CA PRO A 266 -1.55 -11.51 -9.25
C PRO A 266 -2.42 -11.58 -7.98
N TRP A 267 -3.67 -11.98 -8.15
CA TRP A 267 -4.73 -11.99 -7.14
C TRP A 267 -5.33 -13.40 -7.02
N GLY A 268 -5.42 -13.96 -5.83
CA GLY A 268 -6.05 -15.27 -5.61
C GLY A 268 -6.86 -15.29 -4.32
N PRO A 269 -8.06 -15.89 -4.31
CA PRO A 269 -8.69 -16.26 -3.05
C PRO A 269 -7.92 -17.42 -2.42
N VAL A 270 -7.80 -17.40 -1.09
CA VAL A 270 -7.42 -18.55 -0.26
C VAL A 270 -8.53 -19.59 -0.30
#